data_AF-A0A661IT80-F1
#
_entry.id   AF-A0A661IT80-F1
#
_cell.length_a   1.000
_cell.length_b   1.000
_cell.length_c   1.000
_cell.angle_alpha   90.00
_cell.angle_beta   90.00
_cell.angle_gamma   90.00
#
_symmetry.space_group_name_H-M   'P 1'
#
loop_
_entity.id
_entity.type
_entity.pdbx_description
1 polymer ?
#
loop_
_entity_poly.entity_id
_entity_poly.type
_entity_poly.pdbx_seq_one_letter_code
_entity_poly.pdbx_strand_id
1 'polypeptide(L)'
;MIISSKQFSFFIAFLVFVISMYISPYYIYGDQSVYKPVYSALANLEYYNGFIYYIHNLTAREPIYYTIIWLFSRIVEKDVLMSFFNAIFAFYSMRLFIKWKTSLCIAAIIVLTNYYFYVLYFAADRLKFGFLFFVLALYNMENKKFFMHSLLSLTSHAQFFIMYASLIFNKFLTEFNRILIYAKIQKIFLISLIFIFIAVALMYSQISHKLSLYLAMKDGFYISDTFKLLAFLVLTLFYSKNKSESITLFIPLFVVAFLLGGERINLYGYFIFLYYALPVNRGLNIGIILTTLYFAYKTLFFSLKIIQTGNGF
;
A
#
# COMPACT_ATOMS: atom_id res chain seq x y z
N MET A 1 3.58 2.04 -36.44
CA MET A 1 2.46 1.53 -35.63
C MET A 1 2.47 2.25 -34.28
N ILE A 2 1.49 3.12 -33.99
CA ILE A 2 1.44 3.86 -32.72
C ILE A 2 0.81 2.93 -31.68
N ILE A 3 1.60 2.42 -30.73
CA ILE A 3 1.10 1.57 -29.65
C ILE A 3 0.20 2.40 -28.74
N SER A 4 -1.04 1.96 -28.51
CA SER A 4 -1.94 2.66 -27.58
C SER A 4 -1.46 2.56 -26.14
N SER A 5 -1.77 3.56 -25.31
CA SER A 5 -1.41 3.56 -23.88
C SER A 5 -1.94 2.33 -23.13
N LYS A 6 -3.09 1.79 -23.56
CA LYS A 6 -3.70 0.58 -23.00
C LYS A 6 -2.90 -0.67 -23.38
N GLN A 7 -2.54 -0.83 -24.65
CA GLN A 7 -1.68 -1.94 -25.11
C GLN A 7 -0.32 -1.92 -24.41
N PHE A 8 0.28 -0.74 -24.27
CA PHE A 8 1.54 -0.58 -23.55
C PHE A 8 1.39 -0.97 -22.06
N SER A 9 0.30 -0.59 -21.40
CA SER A 9 0.03 -1.00 -20.00
C SER A 9 -0.11 -2.52 -19.86
N PHE A 10 -0.75 -3.19 -20.84
CA PHE A 10 -0.83 -4.65 -20.88
C PHE A 10 0.53 -5.31 -21.05
N PHE A 11 1.36 -4.77 -21.95
CA PHE A 11 2.73 -5.26 -22.13
C PHE A 11 3.55 -5.17 -20.84
N ILE A 12 3.49 -4.03 -20.13
CA ILE A 12 4.17 -3.88 -18.84
C ILE A 12 3.63 -4.87 -17.79
N ALA A 13 2.31 -5.06 -17.73
CA ALA A 13 1.70 -6.04 -16.83
C ALA A 13 2.15 -7.47 -17.14
N PHE A 14 2.28 -7.82 -18.42
CA PHE A 14 2.82 -9.10 -18.86
C PHE A 14 4.29 -9.28 -18.46
N LEU A 15 5.13 -8.24 -18.60
CA LEU A 15 6.50 -8.29 -18.10
C LEU A 15 6.55 -8.52 -16.58
N VAL A 16 5.72 -7.82 -15.81
CA VAL A 16 5.63 -8.05 -14.35
C VAL A 16 5.17 -9.47 -14.02
N PHE A 17 4.25 -10.04 -14.80
CA PHE A 17 3.84 -11.44 -14.66
C PHE A 17 5.05 -12.39 -14.84
N VAL A 18 5.81 -12.23 -15.92
CA VAL A 18 6.97 -13.07 -16.24
C VAL A 18 8.07 -12.91 -15.18
N ILE A 19 8.38 -11.68 -14.77
CA ILE A 19 9.34 -11.40 -13.70
C ILE A 19 8.88 -12.04 -12.38
N SER A 20 7.58 -11.94 -12.06
CA SER A 20 7.03 -12.53 -10.84
C SER A 20 7.14 -14.06 -10.87
N MET A 21 6.78 -14.69 -11.98
CA MET A 21 6.91 -16.14 -12.16
C MET A 21 8.35 -16.62 -12.04
N TYR A 22 9.32 -15.81 -12.47
CA TYR A 22 10.74 -16.15 -12.34
C TYR A 22 11.26 -16.01 -10.90
N ILE A 23 10.92 -14.93 -10.20
CA ILE A 23 11.49 -14.61 -8.87
C ILE A 23 10.72 -15.32 -7.73
N SER A 24 9.38 -15.43 -7.81
CA SER A 24 8.53 -15.93 -6.71
C SER A 24 8.94 -17.30 -6.16
N PRO A 25 9.34 -18.29 -6.98
CA PRO A 25 9.76 -19.60 -6.48
C PRO A 25 10.94 -19.53 -5.51
N TYR A 26 11.87 -18.59 -5.72
CA TYR A 26 13.05 -18.41 -4.88
C TYR A 26 12.73 -17.76 -3.53
N TYR A 27 11.62 -17.03 -3.38
CA TYR A 27 11.27 -16.41 -2.11
C TYR A 27 10.58 -17.42 -1.18
N ILE A 28 11.35 -18.00 -0.27
CA ILE A 28 10.90 -19.10 0.61
C ILE A 28 10.82 -18.65 2.08
N TYR A 29 11.71 -17.75 2.52
CA TYR A 29 11.81 -17.33 3.92
C TYR A 29 11.05 -16.03 4.22
N GLY A 30 11.20 -15.51 5.43
CA GLY A 30 10.44 -14.36 5.93
C GLY A 30 8.95 -14.69 6.03
N ASP A 31 8.10 -13.75 5.64
CA ASP A 31 6.64 -13.94 5.65
C ASP A 31 6.17 -15.13 4.77
N GLN A 32 6.92 -15.45 3.71
CA GLN A 32 6.56 -16.52 2.77
C GLN A 32 6.59 -17.90 3.42
N SER A 33 7.43 -18.08 4.44
CA SER A 33 7.54 -19.34 5.20
C SER A 33 6.23 -19.72 5.91
N VAL A 34 5.40 -18.72 6.25
CA VAL A 34 4.08 -18.94 6.86
C VAL A 34 2.98 -18.92 5.80
N TYR A 35 3.08 -18.04 4.79
CA TYR A 35 2.03 -17.92 3.77
C TYR A 35 1.92 -19.16 2.87
N LYS A 36 3.03 -19.81 2.49
CA LYS A 36 3.00 -21.00 1.62
C LYS A 36 2.28 -22.19 2.29
N PRO A 37 2.61 -22.60 3.53
CA PRO A 37 1.90 -23.66 4.23
C PRO A 37 0.42 -23.35 4.46
N VAL A 38 0.09 -22.11 4.84
CA VAL A 38 -1.31 -21.70 5.03
C VAL A 38 -2.08 -21.84 3.74
N TYR A 39 -1.55 -21.35 2.61
CA TYR A 39 -2.20 -21.47 1.31
C TYR A 39 -2.46 -22.93 0.93
N SER A 40 -1.47 -23.81 1.08
CA SER A 40 -1.63 -25.24 0.78
C SER A 40 -2.64 -25.94 1.69
N ALA A 41 -2.68 -25.59 2.97
CA ALA A 41 -3.63 -26.19 3.92
C ALA A 41 -5.07 -25.78 3.60
N LEU A 42 -5.30 -24.54 3.17
CA LEU A 42 -6.64 -24.04 2.84
C LEU A 42 -7.34 -24.80 1.72
N ALA A 43 -6.60 -25.47 0.82
CA ALA A 43 -7.19 -26.27 -0.24
C ALA A 43 -8.12 -27.37 0.30
N ASN A 44 -7.78 -27.94 1.47
CA ASN A 44 -8.46 -29.07 2.09
C ASN A 44 -9.44 -28.66 3.21
N LEU A 45 -9.56 -27.36 3.52
CA LEU A 45 -10.39 -26.86 4.61
C LEU A 45 -11.68 -26.20 4.10
N GLU A 46 -12.76 -26.40 4.85
CA GLU A 46 -14.00 -25.64 4.67
C GLU A 46 -13.80 -24.15 4.95
N TYR A 47 -14.70 -23.30 4.45
CA TYR A 47 -14.54 -21.84 4.55
C TYR A 47 -14.41 -21.34 6.00
N TYR A 48 -15.23 -21.84 6.93
CA TYR A 48 -15.20 -21.40 8.32
C TYR A 48 -13.96 -21.91 9.07
N ASN A 49 -13.68 -23.20 8.98
CA ASN A 49 -12.51 -23.83 9.62
C ASN A 49 -11.19 -23.27 9.05
N GLY A 50 -11.15 -23.05 7.73
CA GLY A 50 -10.03 -22.38 7.07
C GLY A 50 -9.82 -20.95 7.58
N PHE A 51 -10.88 -20.22 7.93
CA PHE A 51 -10.75 -18.86 8.42
C PHE A 51 -10.20 -18.83 9.84
N ILE A 52 -10.62 -19.76 10.70
CA ILE A 52 -10.05 -19.95 12.03
C ILE A 52 -8.56 -20.31 11.90
N TYR A 53 -8.23 -21.27 11.03
CA TYR A 53 -6.84 -21.67 10.77
C TYR A 53 -5.99 -20.49 10.26
N TYR A 54 -6.53 -19.69 9.35
CA TYR A 54 -5.91 -18.47 8.83
C TYR A 54 -5.61 -17.46 9.95
N ILE A 55 -6.60 -17.16 10.79
CA ILE A 55 -6.45 -16.21 11.90
C ILE A 55 -5.38 -16.69 12.89
N HIS A 56 -5.38 -17.97 13.22
CA HIS A 56 -4.43 -18.55 14.17
C HIS A 56 -2.99 -18.46 13.67
N ASN A 57 -2.75 -18.74 12.39
CA ASN A 57 -1.40 -18.75 11.84
C ASN A 57 -0.88 -17.37 11.43
N LEU A 58 -1.75 -16.47 10.94
CA LEU A 58 -1.34 -15.17 10.41
C LEU A 58 -1.68 -13.98 11.30
N THR A 59 -2.34 -14.22 12.45
CA THR A 59 -2.69 -13.23 13.48
C THR A 59 -3.44 -12.01 12.95
N ALA A 60 -4.16 -12.17 11.84
CA ALA A 60 -4.88 -11.09 11.16
C ALA A 60 -6.29 -11.51 10.76
N ARG A 61 -7.19 -10.53 10.71
CA ARG A 61 -8.60 -10.71 10.33
C ARG A 61 -8.88 -9.90 9.08
N GLU A 62 -8.55 -10.47 7.93
CA GLU A 62 -8.63 -9.80 6.62
C GLU A 62 -9.53 -10.63 5.69
N PRO A 63 -10.86 -10.43 5.77
CA PRO A 63 -11.81 -11.32 5.12
C PRO A 63 -11.63 -11.36 3.60
N ILE A 64 -11.36 -10.23 2.96
CA ILE A 64 -11.23 -10.18 1.49
C ILE A 64 -10.01 -10.95 1.01
N TYR A 65 -8.84 -10.73 1.64
CA TYR A 65 -7.63 -11.47 1.30
C TYR A 65 -7.83 -12.98 1.53
N TYR A 66 -8.39 -13.34 2.68
CA TYR A 66 -8.71 -14.72 3.03
C TYR A 66 -9.60 -15.39 1.98
N THR A 67 -10.71 -14.75 1.60
CA THR A 67 -11.65 -15.30 0.60
C THR A 67 -10.96 -15.56 -0.73
N ILE A 68 -10.08 -14.65 -1.17
CA ILE A 68 -9.31 -14.83 -2.42
C ILE A 68 -8.39 -16.06 -2.31
N ILE A 69 -7.54 -16.14 -1.29
CA ILE A 69 -6.60 -17.26 -1.18
C ILE A 69 -7.31 -18.59 -0.97
N TRP A 70 -8.41 -18.62 -0.23
CA TRP A 70 -9.21 -19.84 0.00
C TRP A 70 -9.90 -20.33 -1.26
N LEU A 71 -10.39 -19.41 -2.11
CA LEU A 71 -11.03 -19.78 -3.37
C LEU A 71 -10.01 -20.38 -4.34
N PHE A 72 -8.85 -19.75 -4.47
CA PHE A 72 -7.86 -20.12 -5.48
C PHE A 72 -6.89 -21.22 -5.04
N SER A 73 -6.74 -21.50 -3.73
CA SER A 73 -5.86 -22.57 -3.24
C SER A 73 -6.21 -23.96 -3.78
N ARG A 74 -7.44 -24.17 -4.24
CA ARG A 74 -7.91 -25.43 -4.84
C ARG A 74 -7.62 -25.56 -6.32
N ILE A 75 -7.35 -24.45 -6.99
CA ILE A 75 -7.36 -24.36 -8.45
C ILE A 75 -5.96 -24.08 -8.99
N VAL A 76 -5.19 -23.24 -8.29
CA VAL A 76 -3.95 -22.66 -8.81
C VAL A 76 -2.88 -22.67 -7.74
N GLU A 77 -1.63 -22.94 -8.17
CA GLU A 77 -0.46 -22.78 -7.31
C GLU A 77 -0.30 -21.33 -6.83
N LYS A 78 0.19 -21.16 -5.61
CA LYS A 78 0.30 -19.83 -4.97
C LYS A 78 1.11 -18.84 -5.82
N ASP A 79 2.24 -19.28 -6.36
CA ASP A 79 3.16 -18.41 -7.10
C ASP A 79 2.53 -17.91 -8.42
N VAL A 80 1.76 -18.76 -9.10
CA VAL A 80 1.00 -18.38 -10.31
C VAL A 80 -0.10 -17.37 -9.96
N LEU A 81 -0.85 -17.62 -8.88
CA LEU A 81 -1.89 -16.72 -8.40
C LEU A 81 -1.32 -15.33 -8.06
N MET A 82 -0.23 -15.30 -7.28
CA MET A 82 0.39 -14.05 -6.85
C MET A 82 0.99 -13.28 -8.03
N SER A 83 1.59 -13.98 -8.99
CA SER A 83 2.11 -13.38 -10.23
C SER A 83 0.99 -12.77 -11.08
N PHE A 84 -0.17 -13.43 -11.16
CA PHE A 84 -1.34 -12.90 -11.84
C PHE A 84 -1.87 -11.62 -11.19
N PHE A 85 -2.01 -11.60 -9.85
CA PHE A 85 -2.41 -10.37 -9.15
C PHE A 85 -1.36 -9.25 -9.23
N ASN A 86 -0.06 -9.57 -9.27
CA ASN A 86 1.00 -8.59 -9.53
C ASN A 86 0.83 -7.93 -10.90
N ALA A 87 0.50 -8.72 -11.92
CA ALA A 87 0.25 -8.21 -13.27
C ALA A 87 -0.97 -7.28 -13.32
N ILE A 88 -2.07 -7.67 -12.66
CA ILE A 88 -3.27 -6.82 -12.53
C ILE A 88 -2.90 -5.51 -11.81
N PHE A 89 -2.15 -5.60 -10.71
CA PHE A 89 -1.74 -4.42 -9.95
C PHE A 89 -0.84 -3.50 -10.78
N ALA A 90 0.12 -4.05 -11.52
CA ALA A 90 0.97 -3.30 -12.45
C ALA A 90 0.15 -2.61 -13.54
N PHE A 91 -0.81 -3.31 -14.14
CA PHE A 91 -1.71 -2.74 -15.15
C PHE A 91 -2.45 -1.52 -14.62
N TYR A 92 -3.13 -1.65 -13.48
CA TYR A 92 -3.91 -0.54 -12.92
C TYR A 92 -3.03 0.60 -12.41
N SER A 93 -1.83 0.31 -11.89
CA SER A 93 -0.87 1.34 -11.50
C SER A 93 -0.39 2.14 -12.72
N MET A 94 -0.07 1.48 -13.83
CA MET A 94 0.24 2.15 -15.10
C MET A 94 -0.92 3.05 -15.55
N ARG A 95 -2.15 2.54 -15.53
CA ARG A 95 -3.35 3.31 -15.92
C ARG A 95 -3.59 4.51 -15.00
N LEU A 96 -3.36 4.36 -13.70
CA LEU A 96 -3.46 5.45 -12.73
C LEU A 96 -2.41 6.52 -13.01
N PHE A 97 -1.14 6.16 -13.20
CA PHE A 97 -0.08 7.12 -13.51
C PHE A 97 -0.31 7.87 -14.81
N ILE A 98 -0.81 7.19 -15.85
CA ILE A 98 -1.21 7.83 -17.11
C ILE A 98 -2.39 8.80 -16.88
N LYS A 99 -3.38 8.43 -16.05
CA LYS A 99 -4.48 9.32 -15.65
C LYS A 99 -3.94 10.58 -14.94
N TRP A 100 -2.87 10.44 -14.17
CA TRP A 100 -2.13 11.56 -13.55
C TRP A 100 -1.19 12.31 -14.51
N LYS A 101 -1.36 12.13 -15.83
CA LYS A 101 -0.62 12.82 -16.90
C LYS A 101 0.88 12.47 -16.96
N THR A 102 1.28 11.32 -16.40
CA THR A 102 2.66 10.81 -16.49
C THR A 102 2.95 10.31 -17.92
N SER A 103 4.19 10.49 -18.38
CA SER A 103 4.66 9.84 -19.61
C SER A 103 4.67 8.32 -19.48
N LEU A 104 4.45 7.61 -20.59
CA LEU A 104 4.41 6.15 -20.60
C LEU A 104 5.73 5.53 -20.11
N CYS A 105 6.86 6.08 -20.54
CA CYS A 105 8.18 5.57 -20.17
C CYS A 105 8.45 5.70 -18.67
N ILE A 106 8.16 6.85 -18.05
CA ILE A 106 8.37 7.03 -16.62
C ILE A 106 7.46 6.14 -15.81
N ALA A 107 6.18 6.05 -16.19
CA ALA A 107 5.24 5.14 -15.52
C ALA A 107 5.77 3.69 -15.57
N ALA A 108 6.25 3.24 -16.73
CA ALA A 108 6.83 1.91 -16.90
C ALA A 108 8.08 1.71 -16.04
N ILE A 109 9.01 2.68 -16.03
CA ILE A 109 10.23 2.59 -15.22
C ILE A 109 9.86 2.49 -13.74
N ILE A 110 8.94 3.32 -13.23
CA ILE A 110 8.51 3.25 -11.83
C ILE A 110 7.91 1.88 -11.52
N VAL A 111 6.97 1.39 -12.34
CA VAL A 111 6.31 0.10 -12.08
C VAL A 111 7.30 -1.08 -12.17
N LEU A 112 8.26 -1.05 -13.10
CA LEU A 112 9.19 -2.16 -13.33
C LEU A 112 10.45 -2.15 -12.46
N THR A 113 10.84 -1.01 -11.91
CA THR A 113 12.15 -0.88 -11.23
C THR A 113 12.05 -0.33 -9.81
N ASN A 114 10.89 0.15 -9.38
CA ASN A 114 10.78 0.72 -8.04
C ASN A 114 10.74 -0.36 -6.94
N TYR A 115 11.60 -0.21 -5.95
CA TYR A 115 11.73 -1.10 -4.80
C TYR A 115 10.42 -1.33 -4.05
N TYR A 116 9.60 -0.30 -3.84
CA TYR A 116 8.34 -0.48 -3.13
C TYR A 116 7.33 -1.28 -3.94
N PHE A 117 7.33 -1.17 -5.26
CA PHE A 117 6.54 -2.07 -6.10
C PHE A 117 7.02 -3.52 -5.96
N TYR A 118 8.34 -3.78 -5.91
CA TYR A 118 8.86 -5.13 -5.70
C TYR A 118 8.55 -5.70 -4.31
N VAL A 119 8.65 -4.88 -3.26
CA VAL A 119 8.20 -5.27 -1.92
C VAL A 119 6.72 -5.67 -1.93
N LEU A 120 5.87 -4.90 -2.63
CA LEU A 120 4.46 -5.26 -2.80
C LEU A 120 4.29 -6.53 -3.63
N TYR A 121 5.08 -6.74 -4.68
CA TYR A 121 4.98 -7.91 -5.54
C TYR A 121 5.36 -9.22 -4.83
N PHE A 122 6.36 -9.19 -3.94
CA PHE A 122 7.02 -10.40 -3.45
C PHE A 122 6.91 -10.61 -1.94
N ALA A 123 7.13 -9.58 -1.13
CA ALA A 123 7.18 -9.73 0.32
C ALA A 123 5.80 -9.57 0.97
N ALA A 124 5.03 -8.57 0.52
CA ALA A 124 3.87 -8.08 1.24
C ALA A 124 2.55 -8.59 0.64
N ASP A 125 2.32 -9.91 0.65
CA ASP A 125 1.16 -10.57 0.02
C ASP A 125 -0.18 -9.94 0.43
N ARG A 126 -0.42 -9.76 1.74
CA ARG A 126 -1.66 -9.13 2.25
C ARG A 126 -1.80 -7.67 1.81
N LEU A 127 -0.70 -6.92 1.92
CA LEU A 127 -0.68 -5.47 1.66
C LEU A 127 -0.90 -5.15 0.19
N LYS A 128 -0.41 -6.03 -0.70
CA LYS A 128 -0.64 -5.97 -2.15
C LYS A 128 -2.11 -5.87 -2.51
N PHE A 129 -2.99 -6.67 -1.90
CA PHE A 129 -4.43 -6.62 -2.19
C PHE A 129 -5.05 -5.30 -1.70
N GLY A 130 -4.63 -4.81 -0.54
CA GLY A 130 -5.00 -3.47 -0.07
C GLY A 130 -4.61 -2.39 -1.08
N PHE A 131 -3.38 -2.43 -1.61
CA PHE A 131 -2.88 -1.50 -2.63
C PHE A 131 -3.59 -1.64 -3.96
N LEU A 132 -3.88 -2.86 -4.40
CA LEU A 132 -4.61 -3.12 -5.63
C LEU A 132 -5.99 -2.45 -5.60
N PHE A 133 -6.76 -2.69 -4.54
CA PHE A 133 -8.07 -2.06 -4.39
C PHE A 133 -7.97 -0.55 -4.17
N PHE A 134 -6.92 -0.06 -3.50
CA PHE A 134 -6.67 1.37 -3.33
C PHE A 134 -6.39 2.06 -4.68
N VAL A 135 -5.53 1.48 -5.52
CA VAL A 135 -5.25 1.99 -6.88
C VAL A 135 -6.51 1.96 -7.73
N LEU A 136 -7.32 0.91 -7.64
CA LEU A 136 -8.64 0.84 -8.29
C LEU A 136 -9.60 1.92 -7.79
N ALA A 137 -9.59 2.22 -6.48
CA ALA A 137 -10.39 3.30 -5.91
C ALA A 137 -9.94 4.65 -6.51
N LEU A 138 -8.65 4.98 -6.45
CA LEU A 138 -8.11 6.23 -7.00
C LEU A 138 -8.35 6.37 -8.50
N TYR A 139 -8.25 5.28 -9.27
CA TYR A 139 -8.57 5.29 -10.70
C TYR A 139 -10.04 5.69 -10.95
N ASN A 140 -10.95 5.24 -10.08
CA ASN A 140 -12.38 5.45 -10.16
C ASN A 140 -12.90 6.58 -9.25
N MET A 141 -12.06 7.54 -8.85
CA MET A 141 -12.39 8.60 -7.88
C MET A 141 -13.67 9.40 -8.20
N GLU A 142 -14.04 9.53 -9.48
CA GLU A 142 -15.23 10.26 -9.94
C GLU A 142 -16.52 9.42 -9.95
N ASN A 143 -16.43 8.10 -9.72
CA ASN A 143 -17.54 7.16 -9.85
C ASN A 143 -17.94 6.59 -8.48
N LYS A 144 -19.20 6.18 -8.31
CA LYS A 144 -19.70 5.43 -7.14
C LYS A 144 -18.86 4.17 -6.84
N LYS A 145 -18.21 3.58 -7.86
CA LYS A 145 -17.25 2.48 -7.70
C LYS A 145 -16.08 2.81 -6.78
N PHE A 146 -15.74 4.09 -6.59
CA PHE A 146 -14.75 4.56 -5.62
C PHE A 146 -15.02 4.01 -4.21
N PHE A 147 -16.27 4.10 -3.75
CA PHE A 147 -16.63 3.68 -2.39
C PHE A 147 -16.52 2.17 -2.22
N MET A 148 -16.95 1.41 -3.23
CA MET A 148 -16.83 -0.06 -3.23
C MET A 148 -15.35 -0.49 -3.15
N HIS A 149 -14.50 0.07 -4.02
CA HIS A 149 -13.08 -0.27 -4.00
C HIS A 149 -12.37 0.22 -2.74
N SER A 150 -12.79 1.35 -2.17
CA SER A 150 -12.24 1.83 -0.90
C SER A 150 -12.58 0.92 0.27
N LEU A 151 -13.83 0.43 0.31
CA LEU A 151 -14.25 -0.57 1.29
C LEU A 151 -13.46 -1.87 1.14
N LEU A 152 -13.27 -2.34 -0.10
CA LEU A 152 -12.45 -3.53 -0.38
C LEU A 152 -10.99 -3.35 0.04
N SER A 153 -10.40 -2.16 -0.15
CA SER A 153 -9.04 -1.86 0.29
C SER A 153 -8.91 -1.93 1.82
N LEU A 154 -9.81 -1.27 2.55
CA LEU A 154 -9.82 -1.27 4.02
C LEU A 154 -10.03 -2.67 4.61
N THR A 155 -10.92 -3.46 4.03
CA THR A 155 -11.23 -4.82 4.48
C THR A 155 -10.18 -5.86 4.05
N SER A 156 -9.36 -5.54 3.04
CA SER A 156 -8.22 -6.38 2.65
C SER A 156 -7.02 -6.19 3.56
N HIS A 157 -6.75 -4.96 4.00
CA HIS A 157 -5.66 -4.72 4.95
C HIS A 157 -5.90 -3.45 5.79
N ALA A 158 -5.88 -3.62 7.11
CA ALA A 158 -6.11 -2.54 8.06
C ALA A 158 -5.16 -1.33 7.97
N GLN A 159 -3.95 -1.45 7.40
CA GLN A 159 -3.02 -0.31 7.30
C GLN A 159 -3.56 0.79 6.37
N PHE A 160 -4.50 0.46 5.48
CA PHE A 160 -5.17 1.48 4.67
C PHE A 160 -6.04 2.45 5.46
N PHE A 161 -6.45 2.12 6.70
CA PHE A 161 -7.08 3.09 7.59
C PHE A 161 -6.21 4.33 7.77
N ILE A 162 -4.88 4.18 7.80
CA ILE A 162 -3.93 5.28 7.95
C ILE A 162 -3.96 6.20 6.72
N MET A 163 -3.99 5.62 5.53
CA MET A 163 -4.02 6.39 4.27
C MET A 163 -5.35 7.14 4.12
N TYR A 164 -6.48 6.48 4.39
CA TYR A 164 -7.79 7.14 4.36
C TYR A 164 -7.94 8.18 5.48
N ALA A 165 -7.41 7.92 6.69
CA ALA A 165 -7.35 8.89 7.76
C ALA A 165 -6.57 10.14 7.32
N SER A 166 -5.44 9.96 6.63
CA SER A 166 -4.66 11.06 6.06
C SER A 166 -5.47 11.92 5.10
N LEU A 167 -6.24 11.31 4.19
CA LEU A 167 -7.12 12.03 3.25
C LEU A 167 -8.26 12.79 3.95
N ILE A 168 -8.81 12.23 5.03
CA ILE A 168 -9.91 12.84 5.80
C ILE A 168 -9.38 13.90 6.78
N PHE A 169 -8.10 13.81 7.19
CA PHE A 169 -7.52 14.66 8.23
C PHE A 169 -7.57 16.15 7.89
N ASN A 170 -7.39 16.52 6.61
CA ASN A 170 -7.52 17.91 6.19
C ASN A 170 -8.94 18.45 6.48
N LYS A 171 -9.98 17.67 6.13
CA LYS A 171 -11.37 18.03 6.44
C LYS A 171 -11.59 18.12 7.95
N PHE A 172 -11.00 17.19 8.70
CA PHE A 172 -11.07 17.21 10.16
C PHE A 172 -10.48 18.51 10.73
N LEU A 173 -9.28 18.93 10.28
CA LEU A 173 -8.65 20.17 10.73
C LEU A 173 -9.47 21.41 10.36
N THR A 174 -10.05 21.46 9.15
CA THR A 174 -10.91 22.59 8.76
C THR A 174 -12.16 22.70 9.64
N GLU A 175 -12.79 21.56 9.96
CA GLU A 175 -13.95 21.52 10.84
C GLU A 175 -13.58 21.87 12.28
N PHE A 176 -12.45 21.36 12.77
CA PHE A 176 -11.90 21.68 14.09
C PHE A 176 -11.64 23.18 14.25
N ASN A 177 -10.99 23.81 13.27
CA ASN A 177 -10.77 25.26 13.26
C ASN A 177 -12.10 26.03 13.25
N ARG A 178 -13.11 25.56 12.51
CA ARG A 178 -14.44 26.19 12.52
C ARG A 178 -15.12 26.07 13.89
N ILE A 179 -14.98 24.94 14.57
CA ILE A 179 -15.51 24.75 15.93
C ILE A 179 -14.80 25.68 16.91
N LEU A 180 -13.47 25.83 16.81
CA LEU A 180 -12.72 26.74 17.68
C LEU A 180 -13.11 28.21 17.48
N ILE A 181 -13.31 28.65 16.23
CA ILE A 181 -13.59 30.07 15.93
C ILE A 181 -15.07 30.41 16.11
N TYR A 182 -15.99 29.52 15.72
CA TYR A 182 -17.43 29.82 15.64
C TYR A 182 -18.29 29.00 16.60
N ALA A 183 -17.72 28.06 17.36
CA ALA A 183 -18.43 27.13 18.25
C ALA A 183 -19.56 26.33 17.56
N LYS A 184 -19.49 26.14 16.22
CA LYS A 184 -20.51 25.44 15.42
C LYS A 184 -19.99 24.11 14.89
N ILE A 185 -20.63 23.02 15.33
CA ILE A 185 -20.33 21.65 14.90
C ILE A 185 -21.28 21.22 13.77
N GLN A 186 -20.72 20.71 12.67
CA GLN A 186 -21.52 20.07 11.63
C GLN A 186 -21.96 18.66 12.08
N LYS A 187 -23.24 18.32 11.84
CA LYS A 187 -23.77 16.99 12.15
C LYS A 187 -22.98 15.85 11.48
N ILE A 188 -22.56 16.04 10.23
CA ILE A 188 -21.79 15.05 9.47
C ILE A 188 -20.43 14.77 10.14
N PHE A 189 -19.77 15.82 10.65
CA PHE A 189 -18.49 15.68 11.37
C PHE A 189 -18.65 14.89 12.68
N LEU A 190 -19.73 15.14 13.43
CA LEU A 190 -20.03 14.38 14.65
C LEU A 190 -20.29 12.90 14.32
N ILE A 191 -21.08 12.62 13.28
CA ILE A 191 -21.35 11.26 12.82
C ILE A 191 -20.03 10.56 12.43
N SER A 192 -19.14 11.22 11.69
CA SER A 192 -17.85 10.63 11.32
C SER A 192 -16.97 10.33 12.53
N LEU A 193 -16.99 11.19 13.56
CA LEU A 193 -16.23 10.99 14.79
C LEU A 193 -16.75 9.78 15.58
N ILE A 194 -18.08 9.60 15.64
CA ILE A 194 -18.70 8.40 16.23
C ILE A 194 -18.28 7.14 15.49
N PHE A 195 -18.30 7.13 14.15
CA PHE A 195 -17.83 5.99 13.36
C PHE A 195 -16.35 5.67 13.58
N ILE A 196 -15.49 6.69 13.63
CA ILE A 196 -14.06 6.51 13.93
C ILE A 196 -13.89 5.91 15.33
N PHE A 197 -14.62 6.41 16.33
CA PHE A 197 -14.57 5.89 17.69
C PHE A 197 -14.99 4.43 17.76
N ILE A 198 -16.09 4.05 17.09
CA ILE A 198 -16.53 2.65 17.00
C ILE A 198 -15.45 1.79 16.34
N ALA A 199 -14.86 2.24 15.23
CA ALA A 199 -13.81 1.49 14.54
C ALA A 199 -12.58 1.28 15.44
N VAL A 200 -12.12 2.31 16.15
CA VAL A 200 -10.99 2.22 17.09
C VAL A 200 -11.33 1.30 18.25
N ALA A 201 -12.54 1.37 18.82
CA ALA A 201 -12.98 0.51 19.91
C ALA A 201 -13.00 -0.98 19.49
N LEU A 202 -13.50 -1.28 18.29
CA LEU A 202 -13.51 -2.65 17.74
C LEU A 202 -12.10 -3.19 17.49
N MET A 203 -11.14 -2.32 17.15
CA MET A 203 -9.75 -2.69 16.88
C MET A 203 -8.82 -2.53 18.08
N TYR A 204 -9.33 -2.09 19.23
CA TYR A 204 -8.52 -1.71 20.38
C TYR A 204 -7.58 -2.82 20.83
N SER A 205 -8.07 -4.06 20.93
CA SER A 205 -7.27 -5.21 21.37
C SER A 205 -6.08 -5.49 20.45
N GLN A 206 -6.26 -5.36 19.13
CA GLN A 206 -5.18 -5.56 18.15
C GLN A 206 -4.17 -4.41 18.19
N ILE A 207 -4.66 -3.17 18.32
CA ILE A 207 -3.83 -1.98 18.38
C ILE A 207 -3.00 -1.98 19.67
N SER A 208 -3.63 -2.21 20.82
CA SER A 208 -2.97 -2.19 22.13
C SER A 208 -1.94 -3.32 22.27
N HIS A 209 -2.25 -4.53 21.80
CA HIS A 209 -1.31 -5.64 21.82
C HIS A 209 -0.08 -5.38 20.92
N LYS A 210 -0.28 -4.82 19.72
CA LYS A 210 0.85 -4.43 18.87
C LYS A 210 1.67 -3.32 19.51
N LEU A 211 1.00 -2.28 20.01
CA LEU A 211 1.66 -1.16 20.65
C LEU A 211 2.50 -1.61 21.86
N SER A 212 1.97 -2.50 22.70
CA SER A 212 2.71 -3.00 23.87
C SER A 212 3.93 -3.82 23.46
N LEU A 213 3.82 -4.68 22.43
CA LEU A 213 4.98 -5.41 21.89
C LEU A 213 6.04 -4.46 21.33
N TYR A 214 5.64 -3.42 20.59
CA TYR A 214 6.58 -2.44 20.04
C TYR A 214 7.28 -1.62 21.13
N LEU A 215 6.58 -1.26 22.20
CA LEU A 215 7.15 -0.55 23.34
C LEU A 215 8.04 -1.45 24.20
N ALA A 216 7.74 -2.74 24.31
CA ALA A 216 8.51 -3.68 25.12
C ALA A 216 9.78 -4.17 24.42
N MET A 217 9.77 -4.31 23.09
CA MET A 217 10.90 -4.84 22.33
C MET A 217 12.01 -3.81 22.03
N LYS A 218 11.82 -2.52 22.31
CA LYS A 218 12.81 -1.49 21.96
C LYS A 218 12.99 -0.39 23.00
N ASP A 219 14.24 -0.02 23.19
CA ASP A 219 14.71 1.04 24.11
C ASP A 219 14.39 2.48 23.64
N GLY A 220 13.45 2.71 22.70
CA GLY A 220 13.09 4.06 22.29
C GLY A 220 12.23 4.22 21.02
N PHE A 221 11.95 5.49 20.70
CA PHE A 221 11.16 5.90 19.54
C PHE A 221 11.90 5.77 18.20
N TYR A 222 11.15 5.57 17.11
CA TYR A 222 11.65 5.38 15.75
C TYR A 222 12.05 6.68 15.04
N ILE A 223 12.86 7.52 15.68
CA ILE A 223 13.29 8.82 15.13
C ILE A 223 14.05 8.64 13.80
N SER A 224 14.86 7.58 13.68
CA SER A 224 15.60 7.31 12.43
C SER A 224 14.68 7.08 11.23
N ASP A 225 13.50 6.49 11.46
CA ASP A 225 12.58 6.14 10.39
C ASP A 225 11.74 7.32 9.91
N THR A 226 11.52 8.33 10.75
CA THR A 226 10.79 9.54 10.37
C THR A 226 11.59 10.42 9.41
N PHE A 227 12.93 10.31 9.36
CA PHE A 227 13.75 11.06 8.40
C PHE A 227 13.44 10.69 6.94
N LYS A 228 13.18 9.41 6.65
CA LYS A 228 12.79 8.97 5.29
C LYS A 228 11.45 9.60 4.90
N LEU A 229 10.49 9.64 5.84
CA LEU A 229 9.20 10.28 5.62
C LEU A 229 9.34 11.80 5.45
N LEU A 230 10.24 12.43 6.21
CA LEU A 230 10.59 13.85 6.08
C LEU A 230 11.17 14.17 4.70
N ALA A 231 12.05 13.31 4.17
CA ALA A 231 12.57 13.48 2.81
C ALA A 231 11.44 13.47 1.77
N PHE A 232 10.47 12.56 1.89
CA PHE A 232 9.30 12.56 1.01
C PHE A 232 8.40 13.77 1.21
N LEU A 233 8.22 14.26 2.44
CA LEU A 233 7.47 15.50 2.69
C LEU A 233 8.14 16.68 1.98
N VAL A 234 9.45 16.86 2.14
CA VAL A 234 10.19 17.97 1.51
C VAL A 234 10.07 17.92 -0.01
N LEU A 235 10.26 16.74 -0.62
CA LEU A 235 10.07 16.56 -2.06
C LEU A 235 8.62 16.84 -2.48
N THR A 236 7.64 16.40 -1.69
CA THR A 236 6.22 16.65 -1.96
C THR A 236 5.93 18.15 -1.92
N LEU A 237 6.43 18.87 -0.92
CA LEU A 237 6.22 20.31 -0.78
C LEU A 237 6.80 21.10 -1.96
N PHE A 238 7.92 20.63 -2.52
CA PHE A 238 8.54 21.24 -3.70
C PHE A 238 7.64 21.17 -4.94
N TYR A 239 6.89 20.07 -5.12
CA TYR A 239 6.00 19.88 -6.28
C TYR A 239 4.54 20.27 -6.01
N SER A 240 4.12 20.34 -4.75
CA SER A 240 2.74 20.65 -4.38
C SER A 240 2.37 22.10 -4.69
N LYS A 241 1.17 22.31 -5.26
CA LYS A 241 0.58 23.65 -5.38
C LYS A 241 0.04 24.15 -4.04
N ASN A 242 -0.55 23.25 -3.25
CA ASN A 242 -1.11 23.56 -1.93
C ASN A 242 -0.26 22.90 -0.84
N LYS A 243 0.71 23.66 -0.31
CA LYS A 243 1.63 23.18 0.72
C LYS A 243 0.90 22.73 1.99
N SER A 244 -0.17 23.44 2.38
CA SER A 244 -0.94 23.11 3.57
C SER A 244 -1.56 21.73 3.45
N GLU A 245 -2.25 21.45 2.33
CA GLU A 245 -2.84 20.14 2.07
C GLU A 245 -1.78 19.03 2.12
N SER A 246 -0.63 19.22 1.48
CA SER A 246 0.46 18.24 1.52
C SER A 246 0.97 17.99 2.94
N ILE A 247 1.17 19.03 3.77
CA ILE A 247 1.56 18.85 5.18
C ILE A 247 0.48 18.04 5.93
N THR A 248 -0.80 18.38 5.75
CA THR A 248 -1.89 17.68 6.45
C THR A 248 -1.96 16.19 6.11
N LEU A 249 -1.65 15.80 4.88
CA LEU A 249 -1.59 14.38 4.49
C LEU A 249 -0.46 13.61 5.19
N PHE A 250 0.66 14.27 5.50
CA PHE A 250 1.81 13.63 6.15
C PHE A 250 1.68 13.56 7.67
N ILE A 251 0.90 14.42 8.33
CA ILE A 251 0.77 14.44 9.81
C ILE A 251 0.37 13.07 10.36
N PRO A 252 -0.72 12.41 9.91
CA PRO A 252 -1.08 11.09 10.43
C PRO A 252 -0.02 10.03 10.13
N LEU A 253 0.69 10.14 9.00
CA LEU A 253 1.81 9.25 8.69
C LEU A 253 2.98 9.43 9.67
N PHE A 254 3.33 10.65 10.05
CA PHE A 254 4.38 10.89 11.03
C PHE A 254 4.03 10.33 12.41
N VAL A 255 2.79 10.55 12.86
CA VAL A 255 2.30 10.01 14.14
C VAL A 255 2.42 8.48 14.12
N VAL A 256 1.96 7.84 13.05
CA VAL A 256 2.02 6.37 12.96
C VAL A 256 3.45 5.86 12.80
N ALA A 257 4.30 6.52 11.99
CA ALA A 257 5.70 6.14 11.82
C ALA A 257 6.49 6.24 13.13
N PHE A 258 6.19 7.27 13.94
CA PHE A 258 6.80 7.48 15.25
C PHE A 258 6.40 6.38 16.25
N LEU A 259 5.14 5.94 16.23
CA LEU A 259 4.58 4.95 17.16
C LEU A 259 4.83 3.50 16.76
N LEU A 260 4.69 3.16 15.47
CA LEU A 260 4.66 1.79 14.95
C LEU A 260 5.87 1.44 14.06
N GLY A 261 6.80 2.39 13.86
CA GLY A 261 7.93 2.25 12.94
C GLY A 261 7.60 2.68 11.50
N GLY A 262 8.64 3.00 10.72
CA GLY A 262 8.43 3.70 9.45
C GLY A 262 8.55 2.86 8.18
N GLU A 263 9.03 1.62 8.19
CA GLU A 263 9.33 0.91 6.94
C GLU A 263 8.12 0.79 5.99
N ARG A 264 6.98 0.33 6.51
CA ARG A 264 5.72 0.26 5.73
C ARG A 264 5.07 1.63 5.54
N ILE A 265 5.29 2.57 6.46
CA ILE A 265 4.71 3.92 6.40
C ILE A 265 5.40 4.79 5.35
N ASN A 266 6.71 4.61 5.17
CA ASN A 266 7.52 5.29 4.16
C ASN A 266 7.05 4.96 2.75
N LEU A 267 6.51 3.76 2.54
CA LEU A 267 5.88 3.38 1.28
C LEU A 267 4.67 4.28 0.99
N TYR A 268 3.78 4.54 1.96
CA TYR A 268 2.67 5.48 1.78
C TYR A 268 3.17 6.91 1.49
N GLY A 269 4.18 7.38 2.24
CA GLY A 269 4.81 8.68 2.01
C GLY A 269 5.34 8.83 0.58
N TYR A 270 5.96 7.78 0.04
CA TYR A 270 6.40 7.75 -1.35
C TYR A 270 5.25 7.81 -2.36
N PHE A 271 4.14 7.10 -2.12
CA PHE A 271 2.97 7.17 -3.01
C PHE A 271 2.30 8.57 -2.97
N ILE A 272 2.28 9.25 -1.82
CA ILE A 272 1.83 10.65 -1.74
C ILE A 272 2.77 11.55 -2.53
N PHE A 273 4.09 11.37 -2.40
CA PHE A 273 5.06 12.09 -3.22
C PHE A 273 4.81 11.88 -4.72
N LEU A 274 4.60 10.64 -5.16
CA LEU A 274 4.27 10.33 -6.56
C LEU A 274 3.00 11.05 -7.02
N TYR A 275 1.95 11.08 -6.19
CA TYR A 275 0.69 11.76 -6.52
C TYR A 275 0.90 13.24 -6.88
N TYR A 276 1.76 13.96 -6.16
CA TYR A 276 2.06 15.37 -6.45
C TYR A 276 3.12 15.58 -7.53
N ALA A 277 4.15 14.72 -7.59
CA ALA A 277 5.29 14.91 -8.47
C ALA A 277 5.04 14.42 -9.91
N LEU A 278 4.25 13.37 -10.11
CA LEU A 278 4.01 12.79 -11.44
C LEU A 278 3.31 13.73 -12.44
N PRO A 279 2.31 14.55 -12.04
CA PRO A 279 1.70 15.52 -12.95
C PRO A 279 2.67 16.60 -13.45
N VAL A 280 3.77 16.87 -12.73
CA VAL A 280 4.75 17.91 -13.08
C VAL A 280 5.68 17.41 -14.18
N ASN A 281 5.71 18.11 -15.31
CA ASN A 281 6.50 17.77 -16.51
C ASN A 281 6.30 16.32 -16.98
N ARG A 282 5.08 15.79 -16.86
CA ARG A 282 4.74 14.39 -17.19
C ARG A 282 5.63 13.38 -16.46
N GLY A 283 6.09 13.72 -15.26
CA GLY A 283 6.97 12.93 -14.40
C GLY A 283 8.47 13.11 -14.68
N LEU A 284 8.87 13.87 -15.73
CA LEU A 284 10.28 14.16 -16.02
C LEU A 284 10.76 15.31 -15.13
N ASN A 285 10.93 15.03 -13.85
CA ASN A 285 11.46 15.98 -12.88
C ASN A 285 12.55 15.34 -12.01
N ILE A 286 13.40 16.19 -11.43
CA ILE A 286 14.60 15.77 -10.70
C ILE A 286 14.24 14.83 -9.54
N GLY A 287 13.18 15.10 -8.79
CA GLY A 287 12.74 14.26 -7.67
C GLY A 287 12.32 12.86 -8.12
N ILE A 288 11.55 12.74 -9.20
CA ILE A 288 11.18 11.44 -9.76
C ILE A 288 12.42 10.70 -10.27
N ILE A 289 13.32 11.36 -11.00
CA ILE A 289 14.54 10.72 -11.53
C ILE A 289 15.43 10.21 -10.38
N LEU A 290 15.73 11.05 -9.39
CA LEU A 290 16.56 10.69 -8.25
C LEU A 290 15.96 9.54 -7.45
N THR A 291 14.67 9.62 -7.10
CA THR A 291 14.02 8.56 -6.33
C THR A 291 13.92 7.26 -7.13
N THR A 292 13.67 7.34 -8.45
CA THR A 292 13.61 6.17 -9.32
C THR A 292 14.96 5.48 -9.44
N LEU A 293 16.06 6.22 -9.62
CA LEU A 293 17.42 5.66 -9.65
C LEU A 293 17.78 5.00 -8.32
N TYR A 294 17.51 5.67 -7.20
CA TYR A 294 17.73 5.11 -5.86
C TYR A 294 16.96 3.81 -5.63
N PHE A 295 15.67 3.80 -6.00
CA PHE A 295 14.84 2.63 -5.82
C PHE A 295 15.13 1.52 -6.82
N ALA A 296 15.55 1.83 -8.04
CA ALA A 296 16.05 0.83 -9.00
C ALA A 296 17.29 0.11 -8.45
N TYR A 297 18.24 0.87 -7.90
CA TYR A 297 19.40 0.29 -7.22
C TYR A 297 18.97 -0.64 -6.08
N LYS A 298 18.08 -0.19 -5.18
CA LYS A 298 17.57 -1.04 -4.10
C LYS A 298 16.84 -2.29 -4.59
N THR A 299 16.08 -2.20 -5.67
CA THR A 299 15.39 -3.35 -6.28
C THR A 299 16.36 -4.44 -6.69
N LEU A 300 17.50 -4.07 -7.31
CA LEU A 300 18.50 -5.05 -7.72
C LEU A 300 19.03 -5.84 -6.50
N PHE A 301 19.38 -5.15 -5.41
CA PHE A 301 19.83 -5.82 -4.18
C PHE A 301 18.74 -6.69 -3.57
N PHE A 302 17.49 -6.20 -3.53
CA PHE A 302 16.36 -6.96 -3.02
C PHE A 302 16.13 -8.26 -3.81
N SER A 303 16.09 -8.17 -5.14
CA SER A 303 15.93 -9.33 -6.01
C SER A 303 17.11 -10.31 -5.93
N LEU A 304 18.35 -9.82 -5.88
CA LEU A 304 19.53 -10.66 -5.72
C LEU A 304 19.51 -11.41 -4.37
N LYS A 305 19.14 -10.72 -3.28
CA LYS A 305 18.99 -11.36 -1.97
C LYS A 305 17.94 -12.46 -1.98
N ILE A 306 16.79 -12.24 -2.63
CA ILE A 306 15.75 -13.28 -2.78
C ILE A 306 16.33 -14.51 -3.47
N ILE A 307 17.05 -14.33 -4.58
CA ILE A 307 17.59 -15.45 -5.35
C ILE A 307 18.69 -16.20 -4.57
N GLN A 308 19.57 -15.46 -3.88
CA GLN A 308 20.73 -16.04 -3.18
C GLN A 308 20.37 -16.68 -1.84
N THR A 309 19.48 -16.05 -1.08
CA THR A 309 19.23 -16.41 0.33
C THR A 309 17.80 -16.88 0.58
N GLY A 310 16.91 -16.74 -0.40
CA GLY A 310 15.49 -16.99 -0.24
C GLY A 310 14.75 -15.94 0.60
N ASN A 311 15.40 -14.82 0.95
CA ASN A 311 14.80 -13.68 1.65
C ASN A 311 15.20 -12.35 0.97
N GLY A 312 14.31 -11.37 0.95
CA GLY A 312 14.59 -10.05 0.36
C GLY A 312 15.22 -9.02 1.31
N PHE A 313 15.25 -9.29 2.62
CA PHE A 313 15.74 -8.36 3.64
C PHE A 313 17.11 -8.74 4.19
#